data_AF-A0A971YPN2-F1
#
_entry.id   AF-A0A971YPN2-F1
#
_cell.length_a   1.000
_cell.length_b   1.000
_cell.length_c   1.000
_cell.angle_alpha   90.00
_cell.angle_beta   90.00
_cell.angle_gamma   90.00
#
_symmetry.space_group_name_H-M   'P 1'
#
loop_
_entity.id
_entity.type
_entity.pdbx_description
1 polymer ?
#
loop_
_entity_poly.entity_id
_entity_poly.type
_entity_poly.pdbx_seq_one_letter_code
_entity_poly.pdbx_strand_id
1 'polypeptide(L)'
;MPYRLLALDLDNTLLNAQGEISPGNRRAIQAAQAKGVAVTLATGRMYRSARVFAQDLGVVIPLITYNGALIKDNAGHIYLDRPVPLSAAAMALQVAREHDIHVNLFVRDELYTDREDDWTERYRRFSRVEPHLVRRLEDYLTEPPNKVLFMGHPEEISRVRPVLAERLGDSARLTTSSPRFIEIIHPQVSKRSGLEYLLDTLGIRAEEMVVVGDNYNALE
;
A
#
# COMPACT_ATOMS: atom_id res chain seq x y z
N MET A 1 -15.81 3.22 -26.53
CA MET A 1 -15.51 4.51 -25.84
C MET A 1 -14.00 4.62 -25.70
N PRO A 2 -13.38 5.80 -25.87
CA PRO A 2 -11.95 5.93 -25.61
C PRO A 2 -11.71 5.92 -24.09
N TYR A 3 -11.00 4.91 -23.59
CA TYR A 3 -10.53 4.90 -22.21
C TYR A 3 -9.49 6.02 -22.03
N ARG A 4 -9.59 6.77 -20.93
CA ARG A 4 -8.72 7.91 -20.60
C ARG A 4 -7.75 7.60 -19.47
N LEU A 5 -8.05 6.61 -18.63
CA LEU A 5 -7.21 6.20 -17.50
C LEU A 5 -7.02 4.68 -17.48
N LEU A 6 -5.78 4.25 -17.28
CA LEU A 6 -5.41 2.89 -16.95
C LEU A 6 -4.83 2.88 -15.54
N ALA A 7 -5.54 2.26 -14.60
CA ALA A 7 -5.07 2.04 -13.23
C ALA A 7 -4.56 0.61 -13.09
N LEU A 8 -3.32 0.47 -12.62
CA LEU A 8 -2.63 -0.82 -12.50
C LEU A 8 -2.28 -1.09 -11.05
N ASP A 9 -2.65 -2.26 -10.55
CA ASP A 9 -2.00 -2.80 -9.36
C ASP A 9 -0.57 -3.26 -9.68
N LEU A 10 0.27 -3.34 -8.66
CA LEU A 10 1.67 -3.77 -8.80
C LEU A 10 1.81 -5.28 -8.60
N ASP A 11 1.69 -5.72 -7.36
CA ASP A 11 1.99 -7.09 -6.97
C ASP A 11 0.99 -8.08 -7.58
N ASN A 12 1.49 -9.22 -8.05
CA ASN A 12 0.74 -10.27 -8.75
C ASN A 12 -0.05 -9.80 -10.00
N THR A 13 0.17 -8.56 -10.46
CA THR A 13 -0.56 -7.95 -11.57
C THR A 13 0.42 -7.44 -12.62
N LEU A 14 1.10 -6.32 -12.31
CA LEU A 14 2.08 -5.72 -13.21
C LEU A 14 3.46 -6.34 -13.05
N LEU A 15 3.82 -6.69 -11.81
CA LEU A 15 5.08 -7.31 -11.45
C LEU A 15 5.00 -8.83 -11.55
N ASN A 16 6.05 -9.43 -12.11
CA ASN A 16 6.23 -10.88 -12.11
C ASN A 16 6.69 -11.40 -10.73
N ALA A 17 6.91 -12.71 -10.61
CA ALA A 17 7.38 -13.35 -9.37
C ALA A 17 8.77 -12.85 -8.90
N GLN A 18 9.54 -12.22 -9.78
CA GLN A 18 10.84 -11.60 -9.49
C GLN A 18 10.70 -10.12 -9.07
N GLY A 19 9.48 -9.59 -9.05
CA GLY A 19 9.22 -8.18 -8.73
C GLY A 19 9.61 -7.22 -9.87
N GLU A 20 9.58 -7.69 -11.11
CA GLU A 20 9.99 -6.95 -12.31
C GLU A 20 8.82 -6.74 -13.27
N ILE A 21 8.87 -5.65 -14.03
CA ILE A 21 7.92 -5.37 -15.10
C ILE A 21 8.40 -6.07 -16.36
N SER A 22 7.58 -6.95 -16.92
CA SER A 22 7.95 -7.66 -18.15
C SER A 22 8.11 -6.70 -19.34
N PRO A 23 8.96 -7.03 -20.33
CA PRO A 23 9.06 -6.24 -21.57
C PRO A 23 7.74 -6.14 -22.33
N GLY A 24 6.86 -7.13 -22.19
CA GLY A 24 5.50 -7.10 -22.75
C GLY A 24 4.64 -6.04 -22.09
N ASN A 25 4.56 -6.05 -20.76
CA ASN A 25 3.78 -5.09 -19.97
C ASN A 25 4.27 -3.66 -20.22
N ARG A 26 5.59 -3.45 -20.23
CA ARG A 26 6.18 -2.15 -20.54
C ARG A 26 5.75 -1.62 -21.90
N ARG A 27 5.84 -2.43 -22.96
CA ARG A 27 5.40 -2.04 -24.31
C ARG A 27 3.91 -1.74 -24.37
N ALA A 28 3.08 -2.51 -23.67
CA ALA A 28 1.64 -2.27 -23.63
C ALA A 28 1.29 -0.94 -22.95
N ILE A 29 1.95 -0.63 -21.82
CA ILE A 29 1.78 0.64 -21.10
C ILE A 29 2.22 1.83 -21.95
N GLN A 30 3.40 1.74 -22.57
CA GLN A 30 3.91 2.78 -23.46
C GLN A 30 2.99 3.00 -24.66
N ALA A 31 2.43 1.94 -25.24
CA ALA A 31 1.46 2.04 -26.33
C ALA A 31 0.14 2.71 -25.89
N ALA A 32 -0.30 2.50 -24.65
CA ALA A 32 -1.47 3.19 -24.09
C ALA A 32 -1.17 4.69 -23.87
N GLN A 33 -0.02 5.01 -23.27
CA GLN A 33 0.43 6.40 -23.06
C GLN A 33 0.58 7.15 -24.38
N ALA A 34 1.13 6.52 -25.42
CA ALA A 34 1.27 7.10 -26.76
C ALA A 34 -0.08 7.43 -27.44
N LYS A 35 -1.17 6.79 -26.99
CA LYS A 35 -2.54 7.09 -27.42
C LYS A 35 -3.24 8.15 -26.54
N GLY A 36 -2.52 8.76 -25.60
CA GLY A 36 -3.06 9.76 -24.68
C GLY A 36 -3.81 9.17 -23.48
N VAL A 37 -3.70 7.87 -23.22
CA VAL A 37 -4.27 7.24 -22.02
C VAL A 37 -3.35 7.53 -20.84
N ALA A 38 -3.86 8.18 -19.81
CA ALA A 38 -3.12 8.37 -18.57
C ALA A 38 -2.95 7.04 -17.84
N VAL A 39 -1.83 6.84 -17.16
CA VAL A 39 -1.53 5.59 -16.44
C VAL A 39 -1.18 5.92 -14.99
N THR A 40 -1.82 5.25 -14.02
CA THR A 40 -1.49 5.35 -12.59
C THR A 40 -1.25 3.98 -11.99
N LEU A 41 -0.60 3.96 -10.81
CA LEU A 41 -0.43 2.78 -9.98
C LEU A 41 -1.34 2.88 -8.75
N ALA A 42 -2.05 1.79 -8.45
CA ALA A 42 -2.91 1.66 -7.27
C ALA A 42 -2.51 0.42 -6.44
N THR A 43 -1.75 0.63 -5.37
CA THR A 43 -1.02 -0.44 -4.66
C THR A 43 -1.10 -0.33 -3.13
N GLY A 44 -0.91 -1.47 -2.45
CA GLY A 44 -0.70 -1.53 -1.00
C GLY A 44 0.72 -1.15 -0.56
N ARG A 45 1.66 -1.03 -1.52
CA ARG A 45 3.05 -0.64 -1.24
C ARG A 45 3.15 0.79 -0.72
N MET A 46 4.24 1.06 0.01
CA MET A 46 4.64 2.42 0.38
C MET A 46 5.00 3.26 -0.85
N TYR A 47 4.88 4.58 -0.73
CA TYR A 47 5.04 5.48 -1.86
C TYR A 47 6.45 5.42 -2.45
N ARG A 48 7.50 5.48 -1.62
CA ARG A 48 8.89 5.33 -2.09
C ARG A 48 9.14 4.05 -2.89
N SER A 49 8.54 2.93 -2.47
CA SER A 49 8.65 1.64 -3.19
C SER A 49 7.92 1.70 -4.54
N ALA A 50 6.68 2.18 -4.55
CA ALA A 50 5.87 2.28 -5.77
C ALA A 50 6.45 3.29 -6.78
N ARG A 51 7.03 4.39 -6.29
CA ARG A 51 7.58 5.48 -7.11
C ARG A 51 8.68 5.01 -8.05
N VAL A 52 9.50 4.03 -7.64
CA VAL A 52 10.56 3.48 -8.50
C VAL A 52 9.96 2.90 -9.79
N PHE A 53 8.85 2.16 -9.68
CA PHE A 53 8.15 1.60 -10.84
C PHE A 53 7.42 2.68 -11.64
N ALA A 54 6.82 3.67 -10.97
CA ALA A 54 6.18 4.79 -11.65
C ALA A 54 7.16 5.56 -12.53
N GLN A 55 8.36 5.85 -12.01
CA GLN A 55 9.42 6.54 -12.75
C GLN A 55 9.91 5.70 -13.94
N ASP A 56 10.13 4.40 -13.73
CA ASP A 56 10.52 3.46 -14.78
C ASP A 56 9.49 3.37 -15.92
N LEU A 57 8.20 3.54 -15.62
CA LEU A 57 7.10 3.55 -16.59
C LEU A 57 6.78 4.94 -17.18
N GLY A 58 7.44 6.00 -16.71
CA GLY A 58 7.07 7.37 -17.10
C GLY A 58 5.65 7.75 -16.70
N VAL A 59 5.15 7.22 -15.58
CA VAL A 59 3.86 7.62 -14.99
C VAL A 59 3.98 9.07 -14.50
N VAL A 60 3.06 9.93 -14.92
CA VAL A 60 3.09 11.37 -14.60
C VAL A 60 1.93 11.82 -13.70
N ILE A 61 0.88 11.00 -13.57
CA ILE A 61 -0.26 11.29 -12.70
C ILE A 61 -0.02 10.73 -11.28
N PRO A 62 -0.76 11.23 -10.28
CA PRO A 62 -0.57 10.82 -8.88
C PRO A 62 -0.70 9.31 -8.67
N LEU A 63 0.12 8.78 -7.77
CA LEU A 63 0.12 7.38 -7.36
C LEU A 63 -0.82 7.17 -6.18
N ILE A 64 -1.56 6.07 -6.19
CA ILE A 64 -2.44 5.63 -5.10
C ILE A 64 -1.68 4.55 -4.33
N THR A 65 -1.25 4.87 -3.11
CA THR A 65 -0.35 4.03 -2.30
C THR A 65 -0.97 3.74 -0.94
N TYR A 66 -0.39 2.79 -0.19
CA TYR A 66 -0.94 2.36 1.11
C TYR A 66 -2.43 1.99 1.03
N ASN A 67 -2.84 1.27 -0.03
CA ASN A 67 -4.25 0.91 -0.30
C ASN A 67 -5.19 2.13 -0.40
N GLY A 68 -4.69 3.27 -0.90
CA GLY A 68 -5.47 4.50 -1.04
C GLY A 68 -5.36 5.48 0.11
N ALA A 69 -4.59 5.16 1.16
CA ALA A 69 -4.34 6.09 2.26
C ALA A 69 -3.52 7.32 1.85
N LEU A 70 -2.66 7.20 0.83
CA LEU A 70 -1.82 8.30 0.35
C LEU A 70 -1.90 8.40 -1.18
N ILE A 71 -2.31 9.57 -1.67
CA ILE A 71 -2.30 9.94 -3.09
C ILE A 71 -1.29 11.07 -3.29
N LYS A 72 -0.22 10.78 -4.02
CA LYS A 72 0.93 11.66 -4.13
C LYS A 72 1.56 11.56 -5.53
N ASP A 73 1.90 12.70 -6.12
CA ASP A 73 2.60 12.73 -7.42
C ASP A 73 4.11 12.55 -7.28
N ASN A 74 4.81 12.49 -8.42
CA ASN A 74 6.27 12.37 -8.46
C ASN A 74 7.00 13.67 -8.08
N ALA A 75 6.34 14.82 -8.12
CA ALA A 75 6.89 16.11 -7.67
C ALA A 75 6.82 16.26 -6.14
N GLY A 76 6.08 15.38 -5.47
CA GLY A 76 5.90 15.36 -4.03
C GLY A 76 4.64 16.06 -3.54
N HIS A 77 3.77 16.54 -4.43
CA HIS A 77 2.48 17.11 -4.06
C HIS A 77 1.55 16.01 -3.54
N ILE A 78 0.98 16.26 -2.36
CA ILE A 78 0.07 15.36 -1.68
C ILE A 78 -1.36 15.83 -1.99
N TYR A 79 -2.12 14.97 -2.65
CA TYR A 79 -3.53 15.21 -2.96
C TYR A 79 -4.42 14.71 -1.82
N LEU A 80 -4.08 13.54 -1.27
CA LEU A 80 -4.79 12.92 -0.16
C LEU A 80 -3.78 12.26 0.77
N ASP A 81 -3.94 12.49 2.07
CA ASP A 81 -3.24 11.75 3.12
C ASP A 81 -4.24 11.44 4.25
N ARG A 82 -4.54 10.15 4.41
CA ARG A 82 -5.47 9.60 5.41
C ARG A 82 -4.76 8.51 6.21
N PRO A 83 -3.89 8.91 7.15
CA PRO A 83 -3.13 7.97 7.97
C PRO A 83 -4.03 7.23 8.97
N VAL A 84 -3.52 6.13 9.52
CA VAL A 84 -4.17 5.39 10.61
C VAL A 84 -4.29 6.31 11.83
N PRO A 85 -5.45 6.39 12.50
CA PRO A 85 -5.58 7.13 13.75
C PRO A 85 -4.52 6.71 14.78
N LEU A 86 -3.90 7.69 15.45
CA LEU A 86 -2.77 7.44 16.35
C LEU A 86 -3.10 6.43 17.47
N SER A 87 -4.30 6.52 18.03
CA SER A 87 -4.79 5.59 19.06
C SER A 87 -4.93 4.15 18.54
N ALA A 88 -5.45 3.97 17.32
CA ALA A 88 -5.55 2.67 16.67
C ALA A 88 -4.16 2.07 16.38
N ALA A 89 -3.23 2.89 15.89
CA ALA A 89 -1.85 2.46 15.67
C ALA A 89 -1.15 2.05 16.98
N ALA A 90 -1.31 2.84 18.05
CA ALA A 90 -0.74 2.52 19.36
C ALA A 90 -1.34 1.23 19.93
N MET A 91 -2.66 1.03 19.77
CA MET A 91 -3.32 -0.21 20.17
C MET A 91 -2.81 -1.41 19.39
N ALA A 92 -2.61 -1.26 18.08
CA ALA A 92 -2.02 -2.31 17.25
C ALA A 92 -0.60 -2.68 17.73
N LEU A 93 0.28 -1.70 17.96
CA LEU A 93 1.63 -1.99 18.49
C LEU A 93 1.58 -2.70 19.84
N GLN A 94 0.62 -2.38 20.69
CA GLN A 94 0.41 -3.12 21.94
C GLN A 94 0.04 -4.59 21.68
N VAL A 95 -0.92 -4.86 20.79
CA VAL A 95 -1.29 -6.25 20.40
C VAL A 95 -0.08 -6.99 19.82
N ALA A 96 0.73 -6.32 19.01
CA ALA A 96 1.92 -6.92 18.44
C ALA A 96 2.88 -7.47 19.50
N ARG A 97 3.16 -6.66 20.53
CA ARG A 97 4.01 -7.06 21.66
C ARG A 97 3.40 -8.18 22.50
N GLU A 98 2.09 -8.12 22.77
CA GLU A 98 1.39 -9.14 23.57
C GLU A 98 1.42 -10.53 22.90
N HIS A 99 1.43 -10.56 21.57
CA HIS A 99 1.41 -11.78 20.78
C HIS A 99 2.77 -12.14 20.16
N ASP A 100 3.83 -11.38 20.46
CA ASP A 100 5.18 -11.51 19.90
C ASP A 100 5.21 -11.69 18.36
N ILE A 101 4.45 -10.87 17.65
CA ILE A 101 4.35 -10.92 16.19
C ILE A 101 5.14 -9.78 15.53
N HIS A 102 5.79 -10.08 14.41
CA HIS A 102 6.58 -9.09 13.67
C HIS A 102 5.67 -7.97 13.14
N VAL A 103 6.12 -6.71 13.30
CA VAL A 103 5.43 -5.53 12.76
C VAL A 103 6.38 -4.60 12.03
N ASN A 104 5.88 -4.09 10.90
CA ASN A 104 6.42 -2.93 10.22
C ASN A 104 5.52 -1.72 10.44
N LEU A 105 6.11 -0.61 10.88
CA LEU A 105 5.46 0.68 11.09
C LEU A 105 5.87 1.65 9.97
N PHE A 106 4.90 2.33 9.37
CA PHE A 106 5.14 3.26 8.27
C PHE A 106 4.75 4.68 8.68
N VAL A 107 5.71 5.54 8.97
CA VAL A 107 5.47 6.93 9.40
C VAL A 107 6.16 7.87 8.42
N ARG A 108 5.42 8.82 7.83
CA ARG A 108 5.92 9.77 6.82
C ARG A 108 6.66 9.08 5.67
N ASP A 109 6.11 7.95 5.23
CA ASP A 109 6.73 7.12 4.19
C ASP A 109 8.13 6.57 4.52
N GLU A 110 8.50 6.55 5.79
CA GLU A 110 9.66 5.82 6.32
C GLU A 110 9.20 4.50 6.95
N LEU A 111 10.03 3.46 6.82
CA LEU A 111 9.75 2.10 7.30
C LEU A 111 10.55 1.81 8.55
N TYR A 112 9.89 1.41 9.64
CA TYR A 112 10.51 1.04 10.91
C TYR A 112 10.13 -0.37 11.33
N THR A 113 11.06 -1.08 11.96
CA THR A 113 10.85 -2.39 12.61
C THR A 113 11.71 -2.47 13.88
N ASP A 114 11.29 -3.25 14.87
CA ASP A 114 12.04 -3.43 16.13
C ASP A 114 12.87 -4.71 16.20
N ARG A 115 12.87 -5.50 15.12
CA ARG A 115 13.56 -6.78 15.06
C ARG A 115 14.23 -6.95 13.70
N GLU A 116 15.33 -7.69 13.69
CA GLU A 116 16.01 -8.11 12.47
C GLU A 116 15.87 -9.64 12.36
N ASP A 117 14.93 -10.07 11.53
CA ASP A 117 14.51 -11.46 11.36
C ASP A 117 14.20 -11.79 9.88
N ASP A 118 13.75 -13.02 9.62
CA ASP A 118 13.40 -13.45 8.26
C ASP A 118 12.28 -12.61 7.63
N TRP A 119 11.37 -12.05 8.44
CA TRP A 119 10.31 -11.15 7.96
C TRP A 119 10.87 -9.80 7.51
N THR A 120 11.84 -9.27 8.26
CA THR A 120 12.59 -8.06 7.92
C THR A 120 13.25 -8.22 6.57
N GLU A 121 14.03 -9.29 6.38
CA GLU A 121 14.75 -9.55 5.14
C GLU A 121 13.78 -9.79 3.96
N ARG A 122 12.70 -10.53 4.22
CA ARG A 122 11.66 -10.78 3.20
C ARG A 122 11.00 -9.48 2.76
N TYR A 123 10.65 -8.60 3.70
CA TYR A 123 10.01 -7.33 3.37
C TYR A 123 10.99 -6.33 2.73
N ARG A 124 12.26 -6.31 3.17
CA ARG A 124 13.34 -5.54 2.54
C ARG A 124 13.47 -5.88 1.06
N ARG A 125 13.54 -7.18 0.71
CA ARG A 125 13.58 -7.65 -0.68
C ARG A 125 12.31 -7.28 -1.46
N PHE A 126 11.14 -7.49 -0.85
CA PHE A 126 9.85 -7.23 -1.47
C PHE A 126 9.66 -5.73 -1.79
N SER A 127 9.90 -4.87 -0.82
CA SER A 127 9.69 -3.42 -0.91
C SER A 127 10.83 -2.68 -1.59
N ARG A 128 12.04 -3.27 -1.62
CA ARG A 128 13.29 -2.61 -2.05
C ARG A 128 13.61 -1.36 -1.21
N VAL A 129 13.22 -1.38 0.07
CA VAL A 129 13.45 -0.31 1.04
C VAL A 129 14.15 -0.89 2.25
N GLU A 130 15.20 -0.21 2.70
CA GLU A 130 15.90 -0.56 3.93
C GLU A 130 15.08 -0.06 5.14
N PRO A 131 14.66 -0.95 6.05
CA PRO A 131 13.97 -0.53 7.26
C PRO A 131 14.93 0.14 8.25
N HIS A 132 14.44 1.14 8.97
CA HIS A 132 15.11 1.63 10.17
C HIS A 132 14.90 0.63 11.30
N LEU A 133 15.96 -0.07 11.69
CA LEU A 133 15.94 -0.95 12.86
C LEU A 133 16.00 -0.09 14.13
N VAL A 134 14.96 -0.21 14.96
CA VAL A 134 14.80 0.59 16.19
C VAL A 134 14.66 -0.31 17.40
N ARG A 135 14.84 0.24 18.61
CA ARG A 135 14.64 -0.56 19.83
C ARG A 135 13.18 -0.76 20.17
N ARG A 136 12.34 0.22 19.85
CA ARG A 136 10.93 0.29 20.20
C ARG A 136 10.18 1.08 19.14
N LEU A 137 9.16 0.49 18.54
CA LEU A 137 8.36 1.16 17.51
C LEU A 137 7.58 2.36 18.05
N GLU A 138 7.19 2.34 19.34
CA GLU A 138 6.39 3.43 19.92
C GLU A 138 7.14 4.75 20.00
N ASP A 139 8.47 4.71 20.10
CA ASP A 139 9.31 5.91 20.13
C ASP A 139 9.25 6.67 18.79
N TYR A 140 8.84 5.98 17.72
CA TYR A 140 8.72 6.52 16.36
C TYR A 140 7.26 6.76 15.95
N LEU A 141 6.29 6.31 16.74
CA LEU A 141 4.86 6.61 16.58
C LEU A 141 4.53 8.01 17.13
N THR A 142 5.23 9.03 16.61
CA THR A 142 5.09 10.42 17.04
C THR A 142 3.91 11.14 16.36
N GLU A 143 3.42 10.58 15.26
CA GLU A 143 2.31 11.07 14.47
C GLU A 143 1.54 9.89 13.83
N PRO A 144 0.30 10.10 13.35
CA PRO A 144 -0.48 9.09 12.64
C PRO A 144 0.33 8.40 11.51
N PRO A 145 0.52 7.07 11.54
CA PRO A 145 1.29 6.36 10.51
C PRO A 145 0.45 6.16 9.25
N ASN A 146 1.10 6.06 8.09
CA ASN A 146 0.43 5.70 6.83
C ASN A 146 -0.18 4.29 6.90
N LYS A 147 0.48 3.36 7.61
CA LYS A 147 0.07 1.96 7.77
C LYS A 147 0.76 1.30 8.97
N VAL A 148 0.12 0.29 9.54
CA VAL A 148 0.79 -0.73 10.38
C VAL A 148 0.61 -2.09 9.72
N LEU A 149 1.69 -2.84 9.54
CA LEU A 149 1.68 -4.15 8.88
C LEU A 149 2.17 -5.23 9.84
N PHE A 150 1.33 -6.21 10.10
CA PHE A 150 1.68 -7.42 10.83
C PHE A 150 2.12 -8.48 9.84
N MET A 151 3.19 -9.20 10.18
CA MET A 151 3.73 -10.28 9.38
C MET A 151 3.97 -11.50 10.25
N GLY A 152 3.58 -12.66 9.74
CA GLY A 152 3.70 -13.91 10.47
C GLY A 152 3.29 -15.10 9.62
N HIS A 153 3.49 -16.29 10.15
CA HIS A 153 2.95 -17.50 9.57
C HIS A 153 1.40 -17.46 9.60
N PRO A 154 0.71 -18.14 8.67
CA PRO A 154 -0.75 -18.07 8.56
C PRO A 154 -1.49 -18.38 9.88
N GLU A 155 -0.97 -19.29 10.69
CA GLU A 155 -1.49 -19.66 12.00
C GLU A 155 -1.31 -18.55 13.06
N GLU A 156 -0.25 -17.75 13.00
CA GLU A 156 -0.05 -16.58 13.86
C GLU A 156 -1.03 -15.47 13.46
N ILE A 157 -1.12 -15.19 12.17
CA ILE A 157 -2.03 -14.21 11.58
C ILE A 157 -3.49 -14.54 11.91
N SER A 158 -3.88 -15.80 11.76
CA SER A 158 -5.24 -16.26 12.06
C SER A 158 -5.58 -16.13 13.56
N ARG A 159 -4.59 -16.26 14.45
CA ARG A 159 -4.77 -16.07 15.90
C ARG A 159 -4.88 -14.59 16.28
N VAL A 160 -4.08 -13.72 15.67
CA VAL A 160 -4.01 -12.29 16.03
C VAL A 160 -5.13 -11.47 15.39
N ARG A 161 -5.60 -11.83 14.19
CA ARG A 161 -6.65 -11.08 13.47
C ARG A 161 -7.93 -10.83 14.28
N PRO A 162 -8.55 -11.82 14.96
CA PRO A 162 -9.76 -11.56 15.75
C PRO A 162 -9.49 -10.61 16.94
N VAL A 163 -8.30 -10.68 17.56
CA VAL A 163 -7.92 -9.78 18.65
C VAL A 163 -7.78 -8.34 18.16
N LEU A 164 -7.15 -8.13 17.01
CA LEU A 164 -7.08 -6.81 16.38
C LEU A 164 -8.47 -6.29 16.02
N ALA A 165 -9.34 -7.14 15.45
CA ALA A 165 -10.69 -6.74 15.06
C ALA A 165 -11.52 -6.29 16.28
N GLU A 166 -11.44 -7.03 17.39
CA GLU A 166 -12.12 -6.69 18.64
C GLU A 166 -11.60 -5.37 19.23
N ARG A 167 -10.27 -5.21 19.35
CA ARG A 167 -9.68 -4.05 20.03
C ARG A 167 -9.73 -2.77 19.22
N LEU A 168 -9.69 -2.86 17.90
CA LEU A 168 -9.73 -1.69 17.03
C LEU A 168 -11.16 -1.28 16.69
N GLY A 169 -12.11 -2.23 16.60
CA GLY A 169 -13.47 -1.94 16.16
C GLY A 169 -13.48 -1.12 14.87
N ASP A 170 -14.26 -0.05 14.84
CA ASP A 170 -14.36 0.84 13.68
C ASP A 170 -13.26 1.90 13.58
N SER A 171 -12.30 1.93 14.51
CA SER A 171 -11.23 2.94 14.54
C SER A 171 -10.18 2.73 13.44
N ALA A 172 -10.10 1.53 12.86
CA ALA A 172 -9.22 1.21 11.76
C ALA A 172 -9.78 0.07 10.90
N ARG A 173 -9.36 0.02 9.64
CA ARG A 173 -9.69 -1.08 8.73
C ARG A 173 -8.57 -2.11 8.73
N LEU A 174 -8.96 -3.38 8.83
CA LEU A 174 -8.07 -4.53 8.64
C LEU A 174 -8.25 -5.09 7.23
N THR A 175 -7.19 -5.10 6.44
CA THR A 175 -7.15 -5.72 5.10
C THR A 175 -5.99 -6.71 4.98
N THR A 176 -5.99 -7.55 3.94
CA THR A 176 -5.03 -8.64 3.75
C THR A 176 -4.68 -8.74 2.27
N SER A 177 -3.41 -8.57 1.93
CA SER A 177 -2.88 -8.86 0.59
C SER A 177 -2.25 -10.26 0.48
N SER A 178 -2.03 -10.94 1.61
CA SER A 178 -1.46 -12.29 1.70
C SER A 178 -1.92 -12.97 2.98
N PRO A 179 -2.06 -14.32 3.02
CA PRO A 179 -2.33 -15.05 4.27
C PRO A 179 -1.32 -14.83 5.39
N ARG A 180 -0.16 -14.23 5.06
CA ARG A 180 0.90 -13.89 6.00
C ARG A 180 0.81 -12.46 6.54
N PHE A 181 -0.13 -11.65 6.08
CA PHE A 181 -0.22 -10.22 6.38
C PHE A 181 -1.57 -9.81 6.99
N ILE A 182 -1.51 -8.90 7.95
CA ILE A 182 -2.65 -8.05 8.36
C ILE A 182 -2.20 -6.60 8.19
N GLU A 183 -2.91 -5.87 7.35
CA GLU A 183 -2.67 -4.46 7.09
C GLU A 183 -3.72 -3.63 7.82
N ILE A 184 -3.24 -2.69 8.65
CA ILE A 184 -4.06 -1.73 9.38
C ILE A 184 -3.94 -0.40 8.67
N ILE A 185 -5.05 0.06 8.13
CA ILE A 185 -5.17 1.32 7.40
C ILE A 185 -6.34 2.14 7.96
N HIS A 186 -6.46 3.41 7.54
CA HIS A 186 -7.56 4.27 7.95
C HIS A 186 -8.93 3.63 7.62
N PRO A 187 -9.95 3.77 8.49
CA PRO A 187 -11.21 3.02 8.33
C PRO A 187 -11.96 3.31 7.02
N GLN A 188 -11.79 4.53 6.49
CA GLN A 188 -12.49 4.99 5.28
C GLN A 188 -11.67 4.85 3.99
N VAL A 189 -10.48 4.22 4.01
CA VAL A 189 -9.65 4.12 2.81
C VAL A 189 -9.65 2.72 2.22
N SER A 190 -9.61 2.69 0.89
CA SER A 190 -9.46 1.51 0.05
C SER A 190 -8.91 1.93 -1.32
N LYS A 191 -8.45 0.96 -2.11
CA LYS A 191 -7.95 1.24 -3.47
C LYS A 191 -9.05 1.87 -4.32
N ARG A 192 -10.30 1.39 -4.19
CA ARG A 192 -11.48 2.00 -4.82
C ARG A 192 -11.63 3.47 -4.43
N SER A 193 -11.67 3.79 -3.13
CA SER A 193 -11.86 5.18 -2.69
C SER A 193 -10.74 6.11 -3.18
N GLY A 194 -9.51 5.59 -3.31
CA GLY A 194 -8.39 6.34 -3.87
C GLY A 194 -8.53 6.57 -5.38
N LEU A 195 -9.04 5.58 -6.11
CA LEU A 195 -9.35 5.70 -7.54
C LEU A 195 -10.50 6.69 -7.78
N GLU A 196 -11.56 6.63 -6.99
CA GLU A 196 -12.68 7.57 -7.04
C GLU A 196 -12.20 9.02 -6.83
N TYR A 197 -11.40 9.25 -5.79
CA TYR A 197 -10.78 10.55 -5.54
C TYR A 197 -9.95 11.04 -6.73
N LEU A 198 -9.14 10.14 -7.32
CA LEU A 198 -8.29 10.49 -8.46
C LEU A 198 -9.11 10.81 -9.71
N LEU A 199 -10.18 10.06 -9.98
CA LEU A 199 -11.10 10.30 -11.09
C LEU A 199 -11.74 11.70 -10.99
N ASP A 200 -12.24 12.06 -9.81
CA ASP A 200 -12.80 13.38 -9.55
C ASP A 200 -11.77 14.49 -9.76
N THR A 201 -10.54 14.29 -9.26
CA THR A 201 -9.42 15.23 -9.42
C THR A 201 -9.05 15.45 -10.89
N LEU A 202 -9.12 14.40 -11.71
CA LEU A 202 -8.75 14.44 -13.13
C LEU A 202 -9.92 14.81 -14.06
N GLY A 203 -11.15 14.90 -13.55
CA GLY A 203 -12.35 15.08 -14.37
C GLY A 203 -12.56 13.92 -15.36
N ILE A 204 -12.33 12.68 -14.90
CA ILE A 204 -12.50 11.44 -15.70
C ILE A 204 -13.65 10.65 -15.09
N ARG A 205 -14.58 10.13 -15.91
CA ARG A 205 -15.67 9.29 -15.43
C ARG A 205 -15.22 7.85 -15.22
N ALA A 206 -15.90 7.13 -14.34
CA ALA A 206 -15.60 5.72 -14.07
C ALA A 206 -15.65 4.85 -15.35
N GLU A 207 -16.59 5.08 -16.26
CA GLU A 207 -16.66 4.36 -17.55
C GLU A 207 -15.48 4.63 -18.50
N GLU A 208 -14.68 5.66 -18.24
CA GLU A 208 -13.48 6.02 -19.01
C GLU A 208 -12.20 5.41 -18.41
N MET A 209 -12.31 4.66 -17.31
CA MET A 209 -11.19 4.00 -16.64
C MET A 209 -11.17 2.49 -16.88
N VAL A 210 -9.98 1.94 -17.06
CA VAL A 210 -9.71 0.50 -16.97
C VAL A 210 -8.87 0.25 -15.73
N VAL A 211 -9.29 -0.71 -14.91
CA VAL A 211 -8.53 -1.18 -13.75
C VAL A 211 -8.03 -2.59 -14.03
N VAL A 212 -6.76 -2.86 -13.74
CA VAL A 212 -6.17 -4.20 -13.82
C VAL A 212 -5.54 -4.50 -12.46
N GLY A 213 -5.93 -5.60 -11.83
CA GLY A 213 -5.45 -6.02 -10.51
C GLY A 213 -5.83 -7.46 -10.17
N ASP A 214 -5.23 -8.01 -9.11
CA ASP A 214 -5.51 -9.35 -8.61
C ASP A 214 -6.56 -9.36 -7.47
N ASN A 215 -7.30 -10.47 -7.34
CA ASN A 215 -8.55 -10.54 -6.59
C ASN A 215 -8.46 -10.33 -5.07
N TYR A 216 -7.27 -10.24 -4.44
CA TYR A 216 -7.21 -10.11 -2.98
C TYR A 216 -7.65 -8.73 -2.48
N ASN A 217 -7.18 -7.66 -3.13
CA ASN A 217 -7.49 -6.26 -2.72
C ASN A 217 -7.83 -5.34 -3.91
N ALA A 218 -7.81 -5.80 -5.17
CA ALA A 218 -7.95 -4.92 -6.34
C ALA A 218 -9.34 -4.28 -6.50
N LEU A 219 -10.38 -4.86 -5.88
CA LEU A 219 -11.76 -4.40 -5.99
C LEU A 219 -12.36 -3.95 -4.65
N GLU A 220 -11.53 -3.71 -3.62
CA GLU A 220 -11.98 -3.10 -2.35
C GLU A 220 -11.81 -1.58 -2.34
#